data_AF-A0A6A3B833-F1
#
_entry.id   AF-A0A6A3B833-F1
#
_cell.length_a   1.000
_cell.length_b   1.000
_cell.length_c   1.000
_cell.angle_alpha   90.00
_cell.angle_beta   90.00
_cell.angle_gamma   90.00
#
_symmetry.space_group_name_H-M   'P 1'
#
loop_
_entity.id
_entity.type
_entity.pdbx_description
1 polymer ?
#
loop_
_entity_poly.entity_id
_entity_poly.type
_entity_poly.pdbx_seq_one_letter_code
_entity_poly.pdbx_strand_id
1 'polypeptide(L)'
;MMVLRRDEHGYTCFQGMGIPVGKLSLYTALGGVRPSACLPITIDVGTNNEKLLNEEFYIGLRQRRATGQEYDELLHEFMSAVEQNYGEKVLIQFEDFANHNAFELLARYSSSHLVFNDDIQGTASVVLAGLIAALKLLGGTLADHRFLFLGAGEAGTGIAELIALEMSKKTGNPIEENRKKIWLVDSKPVRFERFNDFNRARKRSLQHFMKPWAHEHEPVTKLVDAVKAIIPTVLIGTSGAGRQFTKEVVEAMASINGDCLMKGGLIYS
;
A
#
# COMPACT_ATOMS: atom_id res chain seq x y z
N MET A 1 13.71 18.14 3.46
CA MET A 1 12.91 16.90 3.36
C MET A 1 11.93 16.87 4.51
N MET A 2 10.67 16.62 4.21
CA MET A 2 9.58 16.60 5.18
C MET A 2 8.93 15.24 5.17
N VAL A 3 8.64 14.70 6.35
CA VAL A 3 7.76 13.53 6.47
C VAL A 3 6.47 14.03 7.09
N LEU A 4 5.42 14.00 6.29
CA LEU A 4 4.08 14.41 6.62
C LEU A 4 3.26 13.17 6.97
N ARG A 5 2.71 13.15 8.17
CA ARG A 5 1.78 12.12 8.62
C ARG A 5 0.41 12.68 8.95
N ARG A 6 -0.62 11.86 8.73
CA ARG A 6 -1.96 12.04 9.28
C ARG A 6 -2.53 10.69 9.67
N ASP A 7 -2.61 10.41 10.98
CA ASP A 7 -3.09 9.10 11.46
C ASP A 7 -4.53 8.81 11.02
N GLU A 8 -4.78 7.61 10.51
CA GLU A 8 -6.11 7.03 10.30
C GLU A 8 -6.24 5.57 10.77
N HIS A 9 -5.19 4.97 11.33
CA HIS A 9 -5.15 3.55 11.69
C HIS A 9 -4.82 3.35 13.17
N GLY A 10 -5.73 3.81 14.02
CA GLY A 10 -5.78 3.38 15.41
C GLY A 10 -4.68 3.96 16.31
N TYR A 11 -5.12 4.31 17.51
CA TYR A 11 -4.31 4.56 18.71
C TYR A 11 -3.38 5.78 18.77
N THR A 12 -3.05 6.54 17.72
CA THR A 12 -1.99 7.57 17.88
C THR A 12 -2.35 9.01 17.53
N CYS A 13 -3.14 9.33 16.51
CA CYS A 13 -3.58 10.69 16.17
C CYS A 13 -2.42 11.70 16.21
N PHE A 14 -2.49 12.77 17.02
CA PHE A 14 -1.33 13.66 17.23
C PHE A 14 -0.11 12.93 17.84
N GLN A 15 -0.32 11.99 18.75
CA GLN A 15 0.76 11.13 19.30
C GLN A 15 1.44 10.30 18.19
N GLY A 16 0.87 10.32 16.98
CA GLY A 16 1.46 9.77 15.79
C GLY A 16 2.72 10.46 15.28
N MET A 17 3.10 11.62 15.84
CA MET A 17 4.34 12.34 15.52
C MET A 17 5.61 11.49 15.65
N GLY A 18 5.60 10.44 16.46
CA GLY A 18 6.75 9.53 16.59
C GLY A 18 7.19 8.88 15.27
N ILE A 19 6.27 8.66 14.34
CA ILE A 19 6.56 8.03 13.03
C ILE A 19 7.37 8.94 12.11
N PRO A 20 6.94 10.18 11.78
CA PRO A 20 7.76 11.07 10.96
C PRO A 20 9.12 11.38 11.61
N VAL A 21 9.18 11.48 12.95
CA VAL A 21 10.45 11.62 13.69
C VAL A 21 11.35 10.39 13.48
N GLY A 22 10.80 9.18 13.62
CA GLY A 22 11.52 7.92 13.41
C GLY A 22 12.03 7.78 11.98
N LYS A 23 11.19 8.06 10.98
CA LYS A 23 11.59 8.00 9.57
C LYS A 23 12.71 8.97 9.24
N LEU A 24 12.60 10.24 9.65
CA LEU A 24 13.65 11.22 9.43
C LEU A 24 14.97 10.85 10.12
N SER A 25 14.90 10.18 11.27
CA SER A 25 16.09 9.61 11.93
C SER A 25 16.76 8.55 11.05
N LEU A 26 15.99 7.67 10.40
CA LEU A 26 16.52 6.69 9.44
C LEU A 26 17.08 7.35 8.18
N TYR A 27 16.45 8.42 7.68
CA TYR A 27 17.01 9.18 6.56
C TYR A 27 18.39 9.77 6.86
N THR A 28 18.58 10.27 8.08
CA THR A 28 19.90 10.76 8.50
C THR A 28 20.87 9.61 8.70
N ALA A 29 20.49 8.58 9.46
CA ALA A 29 21.38 7.49 9.82
C ALA A 29 21.77 6.58 8.64
N LEU A 30 20.81 6.26 7.76
CA LEU A 30 20.98 5.33 6.64
C LEU A 30 21.18 6.05 5.30
N GLY A 31 20.50 7.17 5.10
CA GLY A 31 20.52 7.93 3.84
C GLY A 31 21.50 9.10 3.80
N GLY A 32 22.15 9.44 4.93
CA GLY A 32 23.07 10.57 5.02
C GLY A 32 22.43 11.95 4.86
N VAL A 33 21.10 12.05 5.00
CA VAL A 33 20.40 13.34 4.91
C VAL A 33 20.72 14.17 6.15
N ARG A 34 21.14 15.43 5.96
CA ARG A 34 21.47 16.32 7.08
C ARG A 34 20.24 16.51 7.98
N PRO A 35 20.33 16.25 9.30
CA PRO A 35 19.18 16.35 10.20
C PRO A 35 18.63 17.77 10.28
N SER A 36 19.48 18.80 10.10
CA SER A 36 19.04 20.21 10.02
C SER A 36 18.20 20.54 8.78
N ALA A 37 18.12 19.63 7.81
CA ALA A 37 17.30 19.76 6.61
C ALA A 37 16.05 18.84 6.65
N CYS A 38 15.77 18.22 7.79
CA CYS A 38 14.66 17.32 8.04
C CYS A 38 13.59 18.02 8.90
N LEU A 39 12.32 17.93 8.50
CA LEU A 39 11.19 18.50 9.27
C LEU A 39 10.06 17.47 9.44
N PRO A 40 9.86 16.91 10.65
CA PRO A 40 8.75 16.01 10.94
C PRO A 40 7.46 16.82 11.12
N ILE A 41 6.38 16.41 10.46
CA ILE A 41 5.10 17.12 10.50
C ILE A 41 3.96 16.12 10.73
N THR A 42 3.06 16.49 11.65
CA THR A 42 1.76 15.82 11.83
C THR A 42 0.67 16.85 11.59
N ILE A 43 -0.26 16.55 10.68
CA ILE A 43 -1.48 17.35 10.51
C ILE A 43 -2.56 16.78 11.42
N ASP A 44 -2.84 17.50 12.51
CA ASP A 44 -3.91 17.15 13.43
C ASP A 44 -5.22 17.81 13.00
N VAL A 45 -6.15 16.98 12.55
CA VAL A 45 -7.51 17.38 12.14
C VAL A 45 -8.57 16.76 13.05
N GLY A 46 -8.16 16.35 14.27
CA GLY A 46 -9.01 15.61 15.20
C GLY A 46 -8.93 14.09 15.02
N THR A 47 -9.69 13.38 15.85
CA THR A 47 -9.68 11.92 15.92
C THR A 47 -11.08 11.31 16.05
N ASN A 48 -11.27 10.14 15.46
CA ASN A 48 -12.48 9.33 15.65
C ASN A 48 -12.31 8.27 16.75
N ASN A 49 -11.14 8.21 17.40
CA ASN A 49 -10.88 7.26 18.47
C ASN A 49 -11.45 7.75 19.81
N GLU A 50 -12.57 7.18 20.23
CA GLU A 50 -13.23 7.52 21.50
C GLU A 50 -12.32 7.42 22.71
N LYS A 51 -11.41 6.43 22.72
CA LYS A 51 -10.52 6.24 23.87
C LYS A 51 -9.61 7.46 24.04
N LEU A 52 -9.03 7.94 22.93
CA LEU A 52 -8.18 9.13 22.92
C LEU A 52 -8.97 10.41 23.26
N LEU A 53 -10.18 10.56 22.73
CA LEU A 53 -11.02 11.73 23.05
C LEU A 53 -11.31 11.84 24.55
N ASN A 54 -11.51 10.70 25.21
CA ASN A 54 -11.77 10.59 26.65
C ASN A 54 -10.51 10.47 27.51
N GLU A 55 -9.32 10.39 26.91
CA GLU A 55 -8.07 10.19 27.64
C GLU A 55 -7.53 11.53 28.14
N GLU A 56 -7.28 11.64 29.45
CA GLU A 56 -6.82 12.88 30.09
C GLU A 56 -5.52 13.41 29.48
N PHE A 57 -4.60 12.52 29.11
CA PHE A 57 -3.29 12.87 28.55
C PHE A 57 -3.26 12.94 27.02
N TYR A 58 -4.41 12.91 26.34
CA TYR A 58 -4.44 13.14 24.90
C TYR A 58 -4.04 14.59 24.57
N ILE A 59 -2.98 14.72 23.78
CA ILE A 59 -2.31 15.98 23.45
C ILE A 59 -2.78 16.60 22.12
N GLY A 60 -3.62 15.89 21.36
CA GLY A 60 -4.18 16.39 20.11
C GLY A 60 -5.52 17.11 20.27
N LEU A 61 -6.11 17.50 19.14
CA LEU A 61 -7.42 18.14 19.08
C LEU A 61 -8.52 17.20 19.57
N ARG A 62 -9.20 17.59 20.65
CA ARG A 62 -10.34 16.85 21.25
C ARG A 62 -11.64 17.06 20.49
N GLN A 63 -11.60 16.76 19.21
CA GLN A 63 -12.76 16.83 18.32
C GLN A 63 -12.74 15.65 17.34
N ARG A 64 -13.88 15.39 16.72
CA ARG A 64 -13.96 14.45 15.60
C ARG A 64 -13.14 14.95 14.43
N ARG A 65 -12.73 14.00 13.61
CA ARG A 65 -11.93 14.24 12.42
C ARG A 65 -12.68 15.14 11.44
N ALA A 66 -12.05 16.23 11.01
CA ALA A 66 -12.53 17.02 9.88
C ALA A 66 -12.54 16.17 8.59
N THR A 67 -13.54 16.36 7.74
CA THR A 67 -13.75 15.58 6.51
C THR A 67 -14.22 16.47 5.37
N GLY A 68 -14.04 16.01 4.13
CA GLY A 68 -14.48 16.74 2.95
C GLY A 68 -13.71 18.04 2.77
N GLN A 69 -14.42 19.11 2.38
CA GLN A 69 -13.82 20.38 1.97
C GLN A 69 -12.89 20.99 3.04
N GLU A 70 -13.26 20.96 4.32
CA GLU A 70 -12.42 21.49 5.40
C GLU A 70 -11.05 20.81 5.47
N TYR A 71 -11.02 19.49 5.27
CA TYR A 71 -9.78 18.71 5.26
C TYR A 71 -8.95 18.99 3.99
N ASP A 72 -9.61 19.08 2.84
CA ASP A 72 -8.98 19.38 1.56
C ASP A 72 -8.34 20.78 1.53
N GLU A 73 -9.04 21.78 2.06
CA GLU A 73 -8.57 23.16 2.13
C GLU A 73 -7.32 23.28 3.01
N LEU A 74 -7.33 22.66 4.20
CA LEU A 74 -6.16 22.65 5.08
C LEU A 74 -4.95 22.00 4.42
N LEU A 75 -5.14 20.87 3.74
CA LEU A 75 -4.03 20.20 3.05
C LEU A 75 -3.52 21.00 1.86
N HIS A 76 -4.42 21.65 1.12
CA HIS A 76 -4.01 22.50 0.00
C HIS A 76 -3.25 23.74 0.47
N GLU A 77 -3.73 24.39 1.54
CA GLU A 77 -3.03 25.48 2.20
C GLU A 77 -1.64 25.04 2.67
N PHE A 78 -1.55 23.88 3.34
CA PHE A 78 -0.30 23.32 3.81
C PHE A 78 0.70 23.09 2.67
N MET A 79 0.29 22.41 1.60
CA MET A 79 1.17 22.12 0.47
C MET A 79 1.66 23.41 -0.19
N SER A 80 0.75 24.37 -0.41
CA SER A 80 1.09 25.69 -0.97
C SER A 80 2.07 26.47 -0.08
N ALA A 81 1.85 26.44 1.25
CA ALA A 81 2.74 27.11 2.19
C ALA A 81 4.13 26.45 2.25
N VAL A 82 4.21 25.11 2.14
CA VAL A 82 5.49 24.40 2.09
C VAL A 82 6.26 24.78 0.83
N GLU A 83 5.62 24.77 -0.34
CA GLU A 83 6.26 25.18 -1.59
C GLU A 83 6.71 26.64 -1.54
N GLN A 84 5.87 27.55 -1.04
CA GLN A 84 6.19 28.97 -0.94
C GLN A 84 7.40 29.24 -0.03
N ASN A 85 7.53 28.52 1.09
CA ASN A 85 8.56 28.77 2.10
C ASN A 85 9.86 27.98 1.86
N TYR A 86 9.78 26.80 1.25
CA TYR A 86 10.93 25.89 1.09
C TYR A 86 11.32 25.63 -0.37
N GLY A 87 10.53 26.13 -1.33
CA GLY A 87 10.76 26.04 -2.77
C GLY A 87 10.36 24.69 -3.37
N GLU A 88 10.27 24.66 -4.71
CA GLU A 88 9.80 23.50 -5.51
C GLU A 88 10.60 22.20 -5.30
N LYS A 89 11.83 22.30 -4.80
CA LYS A 89 12.75 21.16 -4.61
C LYS A 89 12.59 20.47 -3.26
N VAL A 90 11.69 20.95 -2.40
CA VAL A 90 11.44 20.31 -1.11
C VAL A 90 10.75 18.96 -1.32
N LEU A 91 11.40 17.89 -0.86
CA LEU A 91 10.79 16.55 -0.83
C LEU A 91 9.76 16.48 0.29
N ILE A 92 8.52 16.12 -0.05
CA ILE A 92 7.42 15.88 0.87
C ILE A 92 7.04 14.39 0.80
N GLN A 93 7.30 13.67 1.88
CA GLN A 93 6.88 12.28 2.03
C GLN A 93 5.53 12.21 2.73
N PHE A 94 4.54 11.61 2.10
CA PHE A 94 3.31 11.20 2.77
C PHE A 94 3.50 9.87 3.48
N GLU A 95 2.94 9.79 4.69
CA GLU A 95 3.14 8.67 5.59
C GLU A 95 1.86 8.35 6.36
N ASP A 96 1.47 7.09 6.39
CA ASP A 96 0.42 6.56 7.28
C ASP A 96 -0.96 7.23 7.12
N PHE A 97 -1.28 7.70 5.92
CA PHE A 97 -2.63 8.12 5.56
C PHE A 97 -3.52 6.88 5.37
N ALA A 98 -4.84 6.99 5.44
CA ALA A 98 -5.70 5.88 5.01
C ALA A 98 -5.76 5.81 3.48
N ASN A 99 -5.97 4.58 3.01
CA ASN A 99 -6.00 4.21 1.59
C ASN A 99 -6.60 5.27 0.67
N HIS A 100 -7.82 5.74 0.95
CA HIS A 100 -8.48 6.70 0.08
C HIS A 100 -7.71 8.03 -0.03
N ASN A 101 -7.27 8.57 1.10
CA ASN A 101 -6.55 9.85 1.14
C ASN A 101 -5.13 9.70 0.60
N ALA A 102 -4.43 8.61 0.91
CA ALA A 102 -3.07 8.37 0.40
C ALA A 102 -3.04 8.39 -1.13
N PHE A 103 -3.94 7.65 -1.79
CA PHE A 103 -4.03 7.63 -3.25
C PHE A 103 -4.45 8.97 -3.84
N GLU A 104 -5.41 9.66 -3.22
CA GLU A 104 -5.89 10.95 -3.71
C GLU A 104 -4.81 12.04 -3.60
N LEU A 105 -4.11 12.11 -2.46
CA LEU A 105 -3.04 13.10 -2.25
C LEU A 105 -1.86 12.85 -3.17
N LEU A 106 -1.45 11.59 -3.34
CA LEU A 106 -0.39 11.26 -4.27
C LEU A 106 -0.78 11.67 -5.70
N ALA A 107 -1.99 11.33 -6.15
CA ALA A 107 -2.47 11.69 -7.49
C ALA A 107 -2.63 13.20 -7.69
N ARG A 108 -3.08 13.92 -6.66
CA ARG A 108 -3.30 15.38 -6.70
C ARG A 108 -1.99 16.16 -6.74
N TYR A 109 -0.97 15.74 -5.98
CA TYR A 109 0.26 16.51 -5.80
C TYR A 109 1.47 16.00 -6.59
N SER A 110 1.44 14.79 -7.15
CA SER A 110 2.60 14.23 -7.89
C SER A 110 3.01 15.01 -9.14
N SER A 111 2.09 15.79 -9.73
CA SER A 111 2.36 16.59 -10.93
C SER A 111 2.85 18.00 -10.63
N SER A 112 2.67 18.49 -9.40
CA SER A 112 2.99 19.87 -8.99
C SER A 112 4.10 19.94 -7.95
N HIS A 113 4.26 18.93 -7.09
CA HIS A 113 5.22 18.92 -6.00
C HIS A 113 6.14 17.70 -6.10
N LEU A 114 7.34 17.83 -5.53
CA LEU A 114 8.21 16.68 -5.30
C LEU A 114 7.68 15.87 -4.11
N VAL A 115 6.67 15.04 -4.38
CA VAL A 115 6.03 14.17 -3.38
C VAL A 115 6.34 12.70 -3.61
N PHE A 116 6.33 11.94 -2.53
CA PHE A 116 6.26 10.48 -2.60
C PHE A 116 5.47 9.94 -1.40
N ASN A 117 4.89 8.76 -1.52
CA ASN A 117 4.26 8.05 -0.41
C ASN A 117 5.02 6.74 -0.16
N ASP A 118 5.56 6.55 1.05
CA ASP A 118 6.40 5.39 1.34
C ASP A 118 5.60 4.09 1.47
N ASP A 119 4.39 4.16 2.01
CA ASP A 119 3.50 3.00 2.18
C ASP A 119 3.07 2.40 0.83
N ILE A 120 2.87 3.25 -0.19
CA ILE A 120 2.55 2.86 -1.55
C ILE A 120 3.82 2.56 -2.36
N GLN A 121 4.70 3.56 -2.53
CA GLN A 121 5.80 3.50 -3.51
C GLN A 121 7.07 2.88 -2.91
N GLY A 122 7.38 3.18 -1.65
CA GLY A 122 8.52 2.59 -0.94
C GLY A 122 8.36 1.09 -0.74
N THR A 123 7.20 0.67 -0.23
CA THR A 123 6.84 -0.75 -0.10
C THR A 123 6.87 -1.48 -1.44
N ALA A 124 6.32 -0.87 -2.49
CA ALA A 124 6.38 -1.45 -3.84
C ALA A 124 7.83 -1.67 -4.31
N SER A 125 8.70 -0.68 -4.09
CA SER A 125 10.10 -0.73 -4.51
C SER A 125 10.87 -1.86 -3.82
N VAL A 126 10.77 -1.97 -2.49
CA VAL A 126 11.51 -3.01 -1.74
C VAL A 126 11.00 -4.42 -2.04
N VAL A 127 9.69 -4.60 -2.23
CA VAL A 127 9.12 -5.91 -2.58
C VAL A 127 9.53 -6.32 -3.98
N LEU A 128 9.49 -5.40 -4.96
CA LEU A 128 9.98 -5.69 -6.30
C LEU A 128 11.47 -6.03 -6.30
N ALA A 129 12.28 -5.32 -5.52
CA ALA A 129 13.70 -5.63 -5.36
C ALA A 129 13.92 -7.05 -4.81
N GLY A 130 13.11 -7.46 -3.81
CA GLY A 130 13.10 -8.81 -3.27
C GLY A 130 12.73 -9.87 -4.31
N LEU A 131 11.70 -9.63 -5.12
CA LEU A 131 11.30 -10.52 -6.22
C LEU A 131 12.41 -10.65 -7.26
N ILE A 132 13.01 -9.55 -7.71
CA ILE A 132 14.14 -9.57 -8.66
C ILE A 132 15.34 -10.32 -8.08
N ALA A 133 15.64 -10.13 -6.79
CA ALA A 133 16.72 -10.86 -6.13
C ALA A 133 16.43 -12.37 -6.08
N ALA A 134 15.20 -12.77 -5.78
CA ALA A 134 14.78 -14.16 -5.80
C ALA A 134 14.86 -14.79 -7.20
N LEU A 135 14.45 -14.06 -8.24
CA LEU A 135 14.56 -14.52 -9.63
C LEU A 135 16.01 -14.76 -10.07
N LYS A 136 16.99 -14.04 -9.51
CA LYS A 136 18.41 -14.33 -9.78
C LYS A 136 18.84 -15.71 -9.28
N LEU A 137 18.19 -16.24 -8.25
CA LEU A 137 18.46 -17.58 -7.72
C LEU A 137 17.64 -18.65 -8.45
N LEU A 138 16.38 -18.36 -8.75
CA LEU A 138 15.42 -19.31 -9.31
C LEU A 138 15.48 -19.40 -10.84
N GLY A 139 16.02 -18.38 -11.50
CA GLY A 139 15.91 -18.20 -12.95
C GLY A 139 14.53 -17.69 -13.38
N GLY A 140 14.38 -17.44 -14.68
CA GLY A 140 13.14 -16.92 -15.25
C GLY A 140 12.97 -15.40 -15.11
N THR A 141 11.76 -14.93 -15.38
CA THR A 141 11.37 -13.52 -15.40
C THR A 141 10.08 -13.29 -14.61
N LEU A 142 9.82 -12.03 -14.22
CA LEU A 142 8.54 -11.67 -13.59
C LEU A 142 7.33 -12.06 -14.45
N ALA A 143 7.48 -12.04 -15.79
CA ALA A 143 6.41 -12.39 -16.70
C ALA A 143 6.03 -13.88 -16.67
N ASP A 144 6.89 -14.75 -16.14
CA ASP A 144 6.62 -16.19 -16.02
C ASP A 144 5.75 -16.51 -14.80
N HIS A 145 5.54 -15.54 -13.91
CA HIS A 145 4.86 -15.73 -12.64
C HIS A 145 3.41 -15.23 -12.64
N ARG A 146 2.63 -15.85 -11.74
CA ARG A 146 1.28 -15.42 -11.37
C ARG A 146 1.26 -15.06 -9.89
N PHE A 147 0.76 -13.87 -9.59
CA PHE A 147 0.87 -13.26 -8.27
C PHE A 147 -0.49 -13.27 -7.58
N LEU A 148 -0.53 -13.69 -6.32
CA LEU A 148 -1.69 -13.59 -5.45
C LEU A 148 -1.33 -12.78 -4.20
N PHE A 149 -2.09 -11.74 -3.91
CA PHE A 149 -1.91 -10.89 -2.75
C PHE A 149 -3.03 -11.12 -1.74
N LEU A 150 -2.68 -11.29 -0.47
CA LEU A 150 -3.60 -11.16 0.66
C LEU A 150 -3.47 -9.76 1.26
N GLY A 151 -4.38 -8.87 0.90
CA GLY A 151 -4.47 -7.48 1.30
C GLY A 151 -4.51 -6.56 0.09
N ALA A 152 -5.61 -5.84 -0.09
CA ALA A 152 -5.84 -4.96 -1.25
C ALA A 152 -5.79 -3.46 -0.89
N GLY A 153 -4.99 -3.10 0.12
CA GLY A 153 -4.76 -1.70 0.52
C GLY A 153 -3.64 -1.01 -0.27
N GLU A 154 -3.09 0.07 0.30
CA GLU A 154 -1.99 0.86 -0.27
C GLU A 154 -0.80 0.01 -0.71
N ALA A 155 -0.22 -0.76 0.21
CA ALA A 155 0.92 -1.62 -0.07
C ALA A 155 0.61 -2.64 -1.18
N GLY A 156 -0.48 -3.41 -1.04
CA GLY A 156 -0.81 -4.48 -1.99
C GLY A 156 -1.00 -3.98 -3.42
N THR A 157 -1.71 -2.87 -3.58
CA THR A 157 -2.00 -2.30 -4.90
C THR A 157 -0.81 -1.53 -5.47
N GLY A 158 -0.01 -0.85 -4.64
CA GLY A 158 1.24 -0.23 -5.06
C GLY A 158 2.26 -1.25 -5.57
N ILE A 159 2.46 -2.37 -4.84
CA ILE A 159 3.34 -3.47 -5.26
C ILE A 159 2.84 -4.06 -6.57
N ALA A 160 1.54 -4.38 -6.66
CA ALA A 160 0.92 -4.95 -7.86
C ALA A 160 1.15 -4.08 -9.10
N GLU A 161 0.98 -2.76 -8.96
CA GLU A 161 1.18 -1.80 -10.06
C GLU A 161 2.65 -1.74 -10.49
N LEU A 162 3.59 -1.72 -9.54
CA LEU A 162 5.01 -1.66 -9.86
C LEU A 162 5.52 -2.96 -10.52
N ILE A 163 5.00 -4.12 -10.09
CA ILE A 163 5.26 -5.41 -10.77
C ILE A 163 4.73 -5.36 -12.20
N ALA A 164 3.48 -4.94 -12.41
CA ALA A 164 2.88 -4.85 -13.75
C ALA A 164 3.67 -3.91 -14.66
N LEU A 165 4.12 -2.77 -14.13
CA LEU A 165 4.94 -1.80 -14.85
C LEU A 165 6.30 -2.38 -15.24
N GLU A 166 6.99 -3.07 -14.33
CA GLU A 166 8.30 -3.68 -14.63
C GLU A 166 8.15 -4.81 -15.67
N MET A 167 7.11 -5.65 -15.54
CA MET A 167 6.78 -6.66 -16.54
C MET A 167 6.52 -6.04 -17.92
N SER A 168 5.76 -4.94 -17.97
CA SER A 168 5.47 -4.19 -19.20
C SER A 168 6.75 -3.65 -19.83
N LYS A 169 7.65 -3.03 -19.05
CA LYS A 169 8.94 -2.53 -19.53
C LYS A 169 9.84 -3.63 -20.09
N LYS A 170 9.84 -4.82 -19.50
CA LYS A 170 10.69 -5.95 -19.92
C LYS A 170 10.15 -6.70 -21.14
N THR A 171 8.83 -6.84 -21.24
CA THR A 171 8.17 -7.61 -22.31
C THR A 171 7.78 -6.75 -23.51
N GLY A 172 7.57 -5.44 -23.31
CA GLY A 172 6.96 -4.55 -24.30
C GLY A 172 5.43 -4.63 -24.35
N ASN A 173 4.79 -5.55 -23.61
CA ASN A 173 3.34 -5.68 -23.60
C ASN A 173 2.69 -4.52 -22.82
N PRO A 174 1.46 -4.11 -23.16
CA PRO A 174 0.72 -3.10 -22.40
C PRO A 174 0.58 -3.50 -20.93
N ILE A 175 0.62 -2.50 -20.03
CA ILE A 175 0.50 -2.75 -18.58
C ILE A 175 -0.77 -3.53 -18.21
N GLU A 176 -1.89 -3.26 -18.89
CA GLU A 176 -3.16 -3.96 -18.68
C GLU A 176 -3.08 -5.47 -18.93
N GLU A 177 -2.23 -5.92 -19.85
CA GLU A 177 -2.02 -7.33 -20.10
C GLU A 177 -1.25 -8.00 -18.96
N ASN A 178 -0.27 -7.29 -18.40
CA ASN A 178 0.51 -7.75 -17.27
C ASN A 178 -0.31 -7.80 -15.98
N ARG A 179 -1.26 -6.86 -15.78
CA ARG A 179 -2.19 -6.88 -14.65
C ARG A 179 -3.03 -8.15 -14.57
N LYS A 180 -3.32 -8.82 -15.69
CA LYS A 180 -4.09 -10.09 -15.74
C LYS A 180 -3.41 -11.25 -15.00
N LYS A 181 -2.11 -11.15 -14.73
CA LYS A 181 -1.34 -12.16 -13.97
C LYS A 181 -1.33 -11.89 -12.47
N ILE A 182 -1.93 -10.79 -12.02
CA ILE A 182 -1.86 -10.31 -10.64
C ILE A 182 -3.27 -10.27 -10.04
N TRP A 183 -3.41 -10.91 -8.88
CA TRP A 183 -4.68 -11.13 -8.19
C TRP A 183 -4.59 -10.62 -6.76
N LEU A 184 -5.62 -9.92 -6.28
CA LEU A 184 -5.66 -9.39 -4.91
C LEU A 184 -6.91 -9.89 -4.18
N VAL A 185 -6.77 -10.31 -2.93
CA VAL A 185 -7.85 -10.72 -2.03
C VAL A 185 -7.78 -9.94 -0.72
N ASP A 186 -8.92 -9.48 -0.18
CA ASP A 186 -8.97 -8.71 1.08
C ASP A 186 -9.33 -9.59 2.30
N SER A 187 -8.91 -9.19 3.51
CA SER A 187 -8.97 -10.00 4.73
C SER A 187 -10.24 -9.83 5.57
N LYS A 188 -11.08 -8.81 5.31
CA LYS A 188 -12.26 -8.53 6.14
C LYS A 188 -13.43 -9.46 5.75
N PRO A 189 -14.15 -10.11 6.70
CA PRO A 189 -15.30 -10.98 6.38
C PRO A 189 -16.52 -10.22 5.84
N VAL A 190 -16.55 -8.89 5.96
CA VAL A 190 -17.54 -8.00 5.30
C VAL A 190 -17.09 -7.61 3.87
N ARG A 191 -15.87 -7.99 3.49
CA ARG A 191 -15.26 -7.83 2.17
C ARG A 191 -14.41 -9.06 1.82
N PHE A 192 -15.02 -10.24 1.88
CA PHE A 192 -14.90 -11.06 0.66
C PHE A 192 -15.68 -10.29 -0.39
N GLU A 193 -15.08 -9.21 -0.92
CA GLU A 193 -15.57 -8.55 -2.10
C GLU A 193 -15.45 -9.60 -3.18
N ARG A 194 -16.58 -10.29 -3.33
CA ARG A 194 -16.79 -11.46 -4.16
C ARG A 194 -16.08 -11.24 -5.49
N PHE A 195 -15.31 -12.22 -5.93
CA PHE A 195 -14.83 -12.26 -7.31
C PHE A 195 -15.98 -12.17 -8.35
N ASN A 196 -17.24 -12.36 -7.94
CA ASN A 196 -18.42 -11.95 -8.69
C ASN A 196 -19.38 -11.10 -7.86
N ASP A 197 -19.51 -9.84 -8.24
CA ASP A 197 -20.84 -9.29 -8.44
C ASP A 197 -20.79 -8.38 -9.67
N PHE A 198 -20.71 -9.05 -10.84
CA PHE A 198 -20.60 -8.52 -12.19
C PHE A 198 -21.88 -7.79 -12.66
N ASN A 199 -22.59 -7.15 -11.74
CA ASN A 199 -23.56 -6.13 -12.07
C ASN A 199 -22.82 -4.81 -12.32
N ARG A 200 -23.12 -4.14 -13.44
CA ARG A 200 -22.65 -2.77 -13.78
C ARG A 200 -22.72 -1.77 -12.61
N ALA A 201 -23.61 -2.03 -11.63
CA ALA A 201 -23.79 -1.25 -10.42
C ALA A 201 -22.65 -1.36 -9.38
N ARG A 202 -21.89 -2.46 -9.30
CA ARG A 202 -20.85 -2.67 -8.25
C ARG A 202 -19.42 -2.39 -8.71
N LYS A 203 -19.13 -2.42 -10.01
CA LYS A 203 -17.91 -1.78 -10.56
C LYS A 203 -17.88 -0.27 -10.24
N ARG A 204 -19.03 0.33 -9.92
CA ARG A 204 -19.14 1.71 -9.41
C ARG A 204 -18.84 1.84 -7.92
N SER A 205 -19.05 0.80 -7.10
CA SER A 205 -18.81 0.83 -5.65
C SER A 205 -17.38 0.47 -5.25
N LEU A 206 -16.60 -0.18 -6.12
CA LEU A 206 -15.17 -0.39 -5.91
C LEU A 206 -14.44 0.95 -5.88
N GLN A 207 -13.50 1.07 -4.95
CA GLN A 207 -12.55 2.19 -4.94
C GLN A 207 -11.78 2.19 -6.26
N HIS A 208 -11.49 3.38 -6.81
CA HIS A 208 -10.97 3.52 -8.16
C HIS A 208 -9.71 2.68 -8.39
N PHE A 209 -8.81 2.65 -7.41
CA PHE A 209 -7.54 1.91 -7.47
C PHE A 209 -7.70 0.38 -7.45
N MET A 210 -8.85 -0.17 -7.05
CA MET A 210 -9.11 -1.62 -7.06
C MET A 210 -9.61 -2.11 -8.44
N LYS A 211 -10.19 -1.23 -9.25
CA LYS A 211 -10.84 -1.60 -10.51
C LYS A 211 -9.92 -2.28 -11.53
N PRO A 212 -8.62 -1.90 -11.67
CA PRO A 212 -7.70 -2.57 -12.58
C PRO A 212 -7.43 -4.05 -12.25
N TRP A 213 -7.70 -4.46 -11.02
CA TRP A 213 -7.40 -5.81 -10.50
C TRP A 213 -8.63 -6.72 -10.43
N ALA A 214 -9.81 -6.19 -10.80
CA ALA A 214 -11.07 -6.90 -10.78
C ALA A 214 -11.27 -7.72 -12.07
N HIS A 215 -10.55 -8.84 -12.15
CA HIS A 215 -10.65 -9.82 -13.25
C HIS A 215 -11.92 -10.67 -13.13
N GLU A 216 -12.38 -11.23 -14.23
CA GLU A 216 -13.54 -12.16 -14.25
C GLU A 216 -13.13 -13.54 -13.69
N HIS A 217 -13.79 -13.98 -12.62
CA HIS A 217 -13.56 -15.26 -11.96
C HIS A 217 -14.69 -15.57 -10.95
N GLU A 218 -14.88 -16.83 -10.56
CA GLU A 218 -15.87 -17.21 -9.54
C GLU A 218 -15.49 -16.73 -8.12
N PRO A 219 -16.46 -16.33 -7.25
CA PRO A 219 -16.24 -15.95 -5.86
C PRO A 219 -15.46 -17.01 -5.09
N VAL A 220 -14.33 -16.61 -4.52
CA VAL A 220 -13.64 -17.37 -3.48
C VAL A 220 -13.73 -16.63 -2.15
N THR A 221 -14.15 -17.35 -1.13
CA THR A 221 -14.05 -16.97 0.28
C THR A 221 -12.95 -17.85 0.86
N LYS A 222 -12.01 -17.45 1.68
CA LYS A 222 -10.82 -18.23 2.08
C LYS A 222 -9.70 -18.17 1.04
N LEU A 223 -8.51 -17.88 1.58
CA LEU A 223 -7.28 -17.76 0.81
C LEU A 223 -6.86 -19.09 0.16
N VAL A 224 -7.07 -20.22 0.84
CA VAL A 224 -6.70 -21.55 0.30
C VAL A 224 -7.47 -21.88 -0.98
N ASP A 225 -8.73 -21.46 -1.08
CA ASP A 225 -9.55 -21.68 -2.27
C ASP A 225 -9.10 -20.76 -3.42
N ALA A 226 -8.69 -19.52 -3.10
CA ALA A 226 -8.04 -18.63 -4.05
C ALA A 226 -6.72 -19.22 -4.59
N VAL A 227 -5.88 -19.79 -3.73
CA VAL A 227 -4.63 -20.45 -4.14
C VAL A 227 -4.90 -21.61 -5.09
N LYS A 228 -5.89 -22.46 -4.78
CA LYS A 228 -6.25 -23.61 -5.63
C LYS A 228 -6.84 -23.20 -6.97
N ALA A 229 -7.64 -22.13 -7.01
CA ALA A 229 -8.28 -21.66 -8.25
C ALA A 229 -7.33 -20.86 -9.14
N ILE A 230 -6.56 -19.94 -8.54
CA ILE A 230 -5.64 -19.05 -9.27
C ILE A 230 -4.35 -19.77 -9.63
N ILE A 231 -3.91 -20.75 -8.85
CA ILE A 231 -2.65 -21.47 -9.07
C ILE A 231 -1.47 -20.48 -9.15
N PRO A 232 -1.25 -19.64 -8.11
CA PRO A 232 -0.18 -18.66 -8.12
C PRO A 232 1.19 -19.29 -7.88
N THR A 233 2.21 -18.68 -8.45
CA THR A 233 3.61 -19.00 -8.19
C THR A 233 4.20 -18.08 -7.13
N VAL A 234 3.58 -16.92 -6.88
CA VAL A 234 4.04 -15.95 -5.88
C VAL A 234 2.85 -15.56 -5.00
N LEU A 235 3.02 -15.65 -3.68
CA LEU A 235 2.04 -15.28 -2.67
C LEU A 235 2.60 -14.15 -1.80
N ILE A 236 1.90 -13.01 -1.73
CA ILE A 236 2.35 -11.80 -1.02
C ILE A 236 1.32 -11.40 0.04
N GLY A 237 1.75 -11.20 1.29
CA GLY A 237 0.89 -10.78 2.40
C GLY A 237 1.04 -9.29 2.70
N THR A 238 -0.06 -8.54 2.61
CA THR A 238 -0.13 -7.08 2.85
C THR A 238 -1.41 -6.68 3.58
N SER A 239 -2.03 -7.61 4.32
CA SER A 239 -3.34 -7.39 4.97
C SER A 239 -3.28 -6.84 6.39
N GLY A 240 -2.10 -6.80 7.01
CA GLY A 240 -1.92 -6.49 8.43
C GLY A 240 -2.52 -7.53 9.39
N ALA A 241 -3.11 -8.62 8.87
CA ALA A 241 -3.69 -9.69 9.66
C ALA A 241 -2.68 -10.85 9.82
N GLY A 242 -2.27 -11.13 11.06
CA GLY A 242 -1.36 -12.23 11.36
C GLY A 242 -1.98 -13.61 11.12
N ARG A 243 -1.10 -14.61 10.90
CA ARG A 243 -1.44 -16.06 10.82
C ARG A 243 -2.42 -16.46 9.71
N GLN A 244 -2.51 -15.67 8.64
CA GLN A 244 -3.40 -15.96 7.51
C GLN A 244 -2.80 -16.97 6.52
N PHE A 245 -1.47 -17.07 6.43
CA PHE A 245 -0.79 -18.13 5.69
C PHE A 245 -0.75 -19.38 6.56
N THR A 246 -1.91 -20.04 6.65
CA THR A 246 -2.07 -21.28 7.42
C THR A 246 -1.27 -22.42 6.80
N LYS A 247 -1.08 -23.50 7.56
CA LYS A 247 -0.45 -24.74 7.07
C LYS A 247 -1.08 -25.21 5.75
N GLU A 248 -2.41 -25.20 5.67
CA GLU A 248 -3.15 -25.58 4.46
C GLU A 248 -2.81 -24.70 3.24
N VAL A 249 -2.64 -23.39 3.44
CA VAL A 249 -2.27 -22.45 2.37
C VAL A 249 -0.85 -22.73 1.89
N VAL A 250 0.10 -22.92 2.81
CA VAL A 250 1.51 -23.17 2.48
C VAL A 250 1.67 -24.54 1.80
N GLU A 251 0.98 -25.58 2.28
CA GLU A 251 0.98 -26.90 1.65
C GLU A 251 0.36 -26.86 0.24
N ALA A 252 -0.71 -26.08 0.03
CA ALA A 252 -1.28 -25.88 -1.29
C ALA A 252 -0.29 -25.20 -2.24
N MET A 253 0.40 -24.14 -1.79
CA MET A 253 1.45 -23.47 -2.57
C MET A 253 2.59 -24.40 -2.94
N ALA A 254 3.07 -25.22 -2.01
CA ALA A 254 4.14 -26.18 -2.24
C ALA A 254 3.72 -27.30 -3.21
N SER A 255 2.48 -27.80 -3.08
CA SER A 255 1.97 -28.82 -4.00
C SER A 255 1.84 -28.31 -5.44
N ILE A 256 1.49 -27.03 -5.63
CA ILE A 256 1.35 -26.41 -6.95
C ILE A 256 2.71 -26.18 -7.60
N ASN A 257 3.67 -25.68 -6.83
CA ASN A 257 4.95 -25.21 -7.36
C ASN A 257 6.07 -26.25 -7.26
N GLY A 258 5.85 -27.41 -6.64
CA GLY A 258 6.93 -28.31 -6.18
C GLY A 258 7.62 -27.72 -4.96
N ASP A 259 8.73 -28.31 -4.49
CA ASP A 259 9.55 -27.70 -3.42
C ASP A 259 9.74 -26.21 -3.73
N CYS A 260 9.16 -25.35 -2.89
CA CYS A 260 9.00 -23.91 -3.14
C CYS A 260 10.34 -23.24 -3.52
N LEU A 261 11.45 -23.83 -3.06
CA LEU A 261 12.83 -23.43 -3.31
C LEU A 261 13.43 -23.92 -4.64
N MET A 262 12.88 -24.98 -5.27
CA MET A 262 13.46 -25.63 -6.45
C MET A 262 12.78 -25.23 -7.78
N LYS A 263 11.61 -24.57 -7.74
CA LYS A 263 10.82 -24.21 -8.93
C LYS A 263 10.18 -22.82 -8.90
N GLY A 264 10.60 -21.96 -7.98
CA GLY A 264 10.29 -20.53 -8.05
C GLY A 264 9.06 -20.06 -7.29
N GLY A 265 8.68 -20.78 -6.23
CA GLY A 265 7.62 -20.36 -5.32
C GLY A 265 8.12 -19.32 -4.32
N LEU A 266 7.54 -18.12 -4.31
CA LEU A 266 7.91 -17.06 -3.35
C LEU A 266 6.75 -16.76 -2.42
N ILE A 267 6.99 -16.89 -1.12
CA ILE A 267 6.08 -16.41 -0.06
C ILE A 267 6.75 -15.19 0.56
N TYR A 268 6.13 -14.03 0.40
CA TYR A 268 6.52 -12.79 1.06
C TYR A 268 5.43 -12.43 2.08
N SER A 269 5.79 -12.23 3.34
CA SER A 269 4.86 -11.89 4.43
C SER A 269 5.29 -10.65 5.16
#